data_AF-A0A4Q5QFZ6-F1
#
_entry.id   AF-A0A4Q5QFZ6-F1
#
_cell.length_a   1.000
_cell.length_b   1.000
_cell.length_c   1.000
_cell.angle_alpha   90.00
_cell.angle_beta   90.00
_cell.angle_gamma   90.00
#
_symmetry.space_group_name_H-M   'P 1'
#
loop_
_entity.id
_entity.type
_entity.pdbx_description
1 polymer ?
#
loop_
_entity_poly.entity_id
_entity_poly.type
_entity_poly.pdbx_seq_one_letter_code
_entity_poly.pdbx_strand_id
1 'polypeptide(L)'
;MSKEKLILTTLMLLCLNMAWSQTPLKLWYNKPATNWNEALPIGNGRLAAMVFGGPNQEQLQLNEETVWAGGPHNNVNADDKTIVPELRKLINEKKYVEAQALA
;
A
#
# COMPACT_ATOMS: atom_id res chain seq x y z
N MET A 1 56.28 -0.17 8.93
CA MET A 1 55.39 -1.15 8.28
C MET A 1 55.84 -1.30 6.83
N SER A 2 56.21 -2.51 6.37
CA SER A 2 56.72 -2.69 4.99
C SER A 2 55.62 -2.44 3.96
N LYS A 3 55.97 -1.94 2.77
CA LYS A 3 55.02 -1.61 1.69
C LYS A 3 54.08 -2.78 1.36
N GLU A 4 54.61 -4.01 1.41
CA GLU A 4 53.89 -5.27 1.20
C GLU A 4 52.76 -5.47 2.24
N LYS A 5 53.02 -5.21 3.52
CA LYS A 5 52.03 -5.35 4.59
C LYS A 5 50.92 -4.31 4.47
N LEU A 6 51.24 -3.12 3.97
CA LEU A 6 50.26 -2.04 3.73
C LEU A 6 49.36 -2.36 2.53
N ILE A 7 49.93 -2.91 1.45
CA ILE A 7 49.14 -3.34 0.28
C ILE A 7 48.19 -4.48 0.67
N LEU A 8 48.69 -5.49 1.41
CA LEU A 8 47.88 -6.64 1.80
C LEU A 8 46.72 -6.26 2.74
N THR A 9 46.95 -5.37 3.71
CA THR A 9 45.89 -4.88 4.60
C THR A 9 44.86 -4.03 3.86
N THR A 10 45.30 -3.19 2.92
CA THR A 10 44.38 -2.38 2.09
C THR A 10 43.53 -3.26 1.17
N LEU A 11 44.12 -4.31 0.59
CA LEU A 11 43.40 -5.28 -0.24
C LEU A 11 42.36 -6.06 0.57
N MET A 12 42.71 -6.47 1.78
CA MET A 12 41.82 -7.22 2.69
C MET A 12 40.64 -6.36 3.17
N LEU A 13 40.87 -5.08 3.46
CA LEU A 13 39.82 -4.10 3.80
C LEU A 13 38.89 -3.82 2.61
N LEU A 14 39.40 -3.80 1.38
CA LEU A 14 38.55 -3.66 0.18
C LEU A 14 37.63 -4.88 0.00
N CYS A 15 38.15 -6.09 0.19
CA CYS A 15 37.37 -7.34 0.04
C CYS A 15 36.25 -7.46 1.10
N LEU A 16 36.46 -6.94 2.31
CA LEU A 16 35.46 -6.92 3.39
C LEU A 16 34.22 -6.06 3.06
N ASN A 17 34.35 -5.02 2.23
CA ASN A 17 33.23 -4.15 1.84
C ASN A 17 32.34 -4.78 0.75
N MET A 18 32.87 -5.65 -0.10
CA MET A 18 32.10 -6.33 -1.15
C MET A 18 31.13 -7.39 -0.61
N ALA A 19 31.38 -7.93 0.59
CA ALA A 19 30.60 -9.04 1.15
C ALA A 19 29.25 -8.62 1.80
N TRP A 20 28.94 -7.32 1.86
CA TRP A 20 27.69 -6.80 2.45
C TRP A 20 26.71 -6.32 1.38
N SER A 21 26.48 -7.12 0.34
CA SER A 21 25.28 -6.93 -0.47
C SER A 21 24.10 -7.52 0.31
N GLN A 22 23.13 -6.68 0.68
CA GLN A 22 21.89 -7.14 1.31
C GLN A 22 21.22 -8.13 0.36
N THR A 23 20.89 -9.32 0.86
CA THR A 23 20.06 -10.26 0.11
C THR A 23 18.76 -9.54 -0.28
N PRO A 24 18.40 -9.48 -1.58
CA PRO A 24 17.22 -8.76 -1.99
C PRO A 24 15.99 -9.40 -1.34
N LEU A 25 15.21 -8.60 -0.62
CA LEU A 25 13.92 -9.04 -0.07
C LEU A 25 13.01 -9.38 -1.25
N LYS A 26 12.66 -10.66 -1.38
CA LYS A 26 11.93 -11.17 -2.53
C LYS A 26 10.82 -12.11 -2.08
N LEU A 27 9.63 -11.90 -2.64
CA LEU A 27 8.56 -12.88 -2.65
C LEU A 27 8.72 -13.76 -3.89
N TRP A 28 8.70 -15.08 -3.72
CA TRP A 28 8.86 -16.04 -4.80
C TRP A 28 7.96 -17.26 -4.58
N TYR A 29 7.47 -17.83 -5.69
CA TYR A 29 6.52 -18.93 -5.67
C TYR A 29 6.87 -19.91 -6.80
N ASN A 30 6.58 -21.18 -6.60
CA ASN A 30 6.88 -22.25 -7.56
C ASN A 30 5.67 -22.65 -8.42
N LYS A 31 4.57 -21.91 -8.33
CA LYS A 31 3.33 -22.13 -9.08
C LYS A 31 2.70 -20.78 -9.43
N PRO A 32 1.97 -20.70 -10.57
CA PRO A 32 1.19 -19.51 -10.91
C PRO A 32 0.04 -19.30 -9.92
N ALA A 33 -0.42 -18.05 -9.81
CA ALA A 33 -1.59 -17.68 -9.03
C ALA A 33 -2.87 -18.26 -9.66
N THR A 34 -3.73 -18.83 -8.82
CA THR A 34 -5.05 -19.37 -9.22
C THR A 34 -6.17 -18.37 -8.97
N ASN A 35 -5.95 -17.42 -8.06
CA ASN A 35 -6.89 -16.37 -7.71
C ASN A 35 -6.15 -15.06 -7.39
N TRP A 36 -6.90 -13.98 -7.28
CA TRP A 36 -6.37 -12.62 -7.12
C TRP A 36 -5.46 -12.45 -5.88
N ASN A 37 -5.76 -13.14 -4.77
CA ASN A 37 -4.99 -13.01 -3.53
C ASN A 37 -3.58 -13.63 -3.62
N GLU A 38 -3.33 -14.48 -4.63
CA GLU A 38 -2.03 -15.12 -4.89
C GLU A 38 -1.18 -14.35 -5.92
N ALA A 39 -1.80 -13.44 -6.66
CA ALA A 39 -1.11 -12.66 -7.68
C ALA A 39 -0.23 -11.56 -7.03
N LEU A 40 0.85 -11.19 -7.72
CA LEU A 40 1.83 -10.24 -7.16
C LEU A 40 1.56 -8.81 -7.62
N PRO A 41 1.41 -7.84 -6.70
CA PRO A 41 1.18 -6.45 -7.04
C PRO A 41 2.49 -5.76 -7.49
N ILE A 42 2.40 -5.01 -8.58
CA ILE A 42 3.41 -4.04 -9.00
C ILE A 42 2.72 -2.70 -9.27
N GLY A 43 3.40 -1.57 -9.06
CA GLY A 43 2.84 -0.26 -9.36
C GLY A 43 3.80 0.90 -9.16
N ASN A 44 3.44 2.06 -9.70
CA ASN A 44 4.24 3.29 -9.63
C ASN A 44 3.51 4.45 -8.92
N GLY A 45 2.47 4.14 -8.14
CA GLY A 45 1.59 5.12 -7.51
C GLY A 45 0.33 5.42 -8.32
N ARG A 46 0.44 5.54 -9.66
CA ARG A 46 -0.70 5.81 -10.55
C ARG A 46 -1.24 4.56 -11.21
N LEU A 47 -0.37 3.81 -11.87
CA LEU A 47 -0.68 2.56 -12.55
C LEU A 47 -0.22 1.38 -11.70
N ALA A 48 -1.03 0.34 -11.67
CA ALA A 48 -0.69 -0.92 -11.01
C ALA A 48 -1.15 -2.12 -11.83
N ALA A 49 -0.51 -3.25 -11.58
CA ALA A 49 -0.93 -4.53 -12.11
C ALA A 49 -0.79 -5.65 -11.07
N MET A 50 -1.70 -6.62 -11.14
CA MET A 50 -1.55 -7.91 -10.45
C MET A 50 -1.06 -8.94 -11.47
N VAL A 51 0.08 -9.56 -11.18
CA VAL A 51 0.76 -10.52 -12.07
C VAL A 51 0.44 -11.94 -11.62
N PHE A 52 -0.13 -12.76 -12.51
CA PHE A 52 -0.57 -14.13 -12.17
C PHE A 52 0.51 -15.20 -12.45
N GLY A 53 1.39 -14.99 -13.42
CA GLY A 53 2.52 -15.89 -13.70
C GLY A 53 2.16 -17.11 -14.55
N GLY A 54 1.04 -17.08 -15.29
CA GLY A 54 0.55 -18.21 -16.07
C GLY A 54 1.45 -18.53 -17.28
N PRO A 55 2.09 -19.72 -17.36
CA PRO A 55 3.09 -19.99 -18.39
C PRO A 55 2.52 -20.16 -19.81
N ASN A 56 1.29 -20.66 -19.95
CA ASN A 56 0.63 -20.81 -21.24
C ASN A 56 -0.13 -19.54 -21.65
N GLN A 57 -0.77 -18.90 -20.68
CA GLN A 57 -1.51 -17.66 -20.85
C GLN A 57 -1.35 -16.84 -19.57
N GLU A 58 -0.76 -15.66 -19.71
CA GLU A 58 -0.59 -14.72 -18.61
C GLU A 58 -1.85 -13.87 -18.44
N GLN A 59 -2.11 -13.46 -17.20
CA GLN A 59 -3.11 -12.47 -16.87
C GLN A 59 -2.45 -11.32 -16.09
N LEU A 60 -2.59 -10.11 -16.63
CA LEU A 60 -2.26 -8.87 -15.94
C LEU A 60 -3.57 -8.14 -15.65
N GLN A 61 -4.03 -8.15 -14.41
CA GLN A 61 -5.14 -7.28 -14.02
C GLN A 61 -4.58 -5.88 -13.81
N LEU A 62 -5.17 -4.87 -14.46
CA LEU A 62 -4.70 -3.49 -14.41
C LEU A 62 -5.56 -2.63 -13.49
N ASN A 63 -4.91 -1.66 -12.85
CA ASN A 63 -5.54 -0.60 -12.09
C ASN A 63 -4.92 0.76 -12.47
N GLU A 64 -5.74 1.80 -12.45
CA GLU A 64 -5.34 3.20 -12.57
C GLU A 64 -6.02 3.98 -11.44
N GLU A 65 -5.25 4.79 -10.71
CA GLU A 65 -5.66 5.37 -9.43
C GLU A 65 -6.90 6.28 -9.49
N THR A 66 -7.24 6.81 -10.67
CA THR A 66 -8.32 7.78 -10.89
C THR A 66 -9.57 7.17 -11.54
N VAL A 67 -9.57 5.87 -11.86
CA VAL A 67 -10.74 5.18 -12.40
C VAL A 67 -11.73 4.89 -11.28
N TRP A 68 -12.61 5.86 -11.03
CA TRP A 68 -13.69 5.80 -10.05
C TRP A 68 -15.05 5.93 -10.73
N ALA A 69 -16.07 5.35 -10.10
CA ALA A 69 -17.45 5.56 -10.51
C ALA A 69 -17.98 6.92 -10.00
N GLY A 70 -18.93 7.48 -10.73
CA GLY A 70 -19.56 8.76 -10.39
C GLY A 70 -18.87 9.97 -11.04
N GLY A 71 -19.14 11.14 -10.49
CA GLY A 71 -18.59 12.41 -10.95
C GLY A 71 -18.63 13.45 -9.82
N PRO A 72 -18.31 14.71 -10.11
CA PRO A 72 -18.38 15.78 -9.12
C PRO A 72 -19.77 15.82 -8.47
N HIS A 73 -19.82 15.56 -7.17
CA HIS A 73 -21.06 15.53 -6.40
C HIS A 73 -20.81 16.08 -4.99
N ASN A 74 -21.89 16.58 -4.37
CA ASN A 74 -21.89 17.07 -3.01
C ASN A 74 -22.99 16.34 -2.24
N ASN A 75 -22.57 15.56 -1.23
CA ASN A 75 -23.46 14.80 -0.36
C ASN A 75 -23.87 15.59 0.91
N VAL A 76 -23.55 16.89 0.99
CA VAL A 76 -23.98 17.74 2.10
C VAL A 76 -25.48 17.96 2.03
N ASN A 77 -26.20 17.58 3.09
CA ASN A 77 -27.61 17.88 3.22
C ASN A 77 -27.77 19.31 3.79
N ALA A 78 -28.71 20.09 3.23
CA ALA A 78 -28.90 21.48 3.64
C ALA A 78 -29.35 21.58 5.11
N ASP A 79 -30.09 20.58 5.58
CA ASP A 79 -30.69 20.54 6.91
C ASP A 79 -29.67 20.18 8.01
N ASP A 80 -28.50 19.62 7.67
CA ASP A 80 -27.47 19.17 8.63
C ASP A 80 -27.04 20.29 9.58
N LYS A 81 -26.96 21.53 9.08
CA LYS A 81 -26.59 22.69 9.91
C LYS A 81 -27.60 22.99 11.01
N THR A 82 -28.88 22.67 10.77
CA THR A 82 -29.98 22.99 11.67
C THR A 82 -30.11 21.98 12.81
N ILE A 83 -29.76 20.71 12.56
CA ILE A 83 -29.89 19.62 13.54
C ILE A 83 -28.71 19.51 14.51
N VAL A 84 -27.52 20.02 14.14
CA VAL A 84 -26.28 19.91 14.95
C VAL A 84 -26.44 20.42 16.40
N PRO A 85 -27.10 21.56 16.69
CA PRO A 85 -27.31 22.01 18.07
C PRO A 85 -28.13 21.03 18.91
N GLU A 86 -29.20 20.47 18.35
CA GLU A 86 -30.08 19.52 19.02
C GLU A 86 -29.42 18.16 19.20
N LEU A 87 -28.71 17.70 18.17
CA LEU A 87 -27.91 16.48 18.22
C LEU A 87 -26.88 16.54 19.37
N ARG A 88 -26.15 17.66 19.51
CA ARG A 88 -25.20 17.88 20.62
C ARG A 88 -25.88 17.86 21.99
N LYS A 89 -27.09 18.43 22.09
CA LYS A 89 -27.88 18.40 23.33
C LYS A 89 -28.26 16.96 23.71
N LEU A 90 -28.80 16.18 22.77
CA LEU A 90 -29.18 14.78 23.01
C LEU A 90 -27.98 13.92 23.43
N ILE A 91 -26.81 14.12 22.80
CA ILE A 91 -25.57 13.44 23.20
C ILE A 91 -25.14 13.81 24.62
N ASN A 92 -25.18 15.10 24.98
CA ASN A 92 -24.84 15.56 26.33
C ASN A 92 -25.81 15.02 27.40
N GLU A 93 -27.08 14.83 27.03
CA GLU A 93 -28.12 14.20 27.87
C GLU A 93 -28.04 12.66 27.88
N LYS A 94 -27.07 12.06 27.18
CA LYS A 94 -26.89 10.59 27.01
C LYS A 94 -28.08 9.89 26.34
N LYS A 95 -28.86 10.61 25.54
CA LYS A 95 -30.00 10.11 24.76
C LYS A 95 -29.56 9.63 23.38
N TYR A 96 -28.81 8.53 23.35
CA TYR A 96 -28.14 8.05 22.13
C TYR A 96 -29.10 7.57 21.03
N VAL A 97 -30.22 6.93 21.41
CA VAL A 97 -31.20 6.44 20.44
C VAL A 97 -31.89 7.60 19.72
N GLU A 98 -32.27 8.63 20.47
CA GLU A 98 -32.89 9.85 19.94
C GLU A 98 -31.91 10.65 19.07
N ALA A 99 -30.64 10.75 19.50
CA ALA A 99 -29.59 11.39 18.72
C ALA A 99 -29.34 10.67 17.38
N GLN A 100 -29.27 9.34 17.38
CA GLN A 100 -29.08 8.54 16.16
C GLN A 100 -30.27 8.64 15.20
N ALA A 101 -31.50 8.76 15.73
CA ALA A 101 -32.69 8.91 14.91
C ALA A 101 -32.79 10.30 14.24
N LEU A 102 -32.11 11.30 14.80
CA LEU A 102 -32.07 12.67 14.30
C LEU A 102 -30.97 12.91 13.24
N ALA A 103 -29.91 12.09 13.24
CA ALA A 103 -28.75 12.18 12.35
C ALA A 103 -28.96 11.40 11.03
#